data_AF-A0A4Z1P040-F1
#
_entry.id   AF-A0A4Z1P040-F1
#
_cell.length_a   1.000
_cell.length_b   1.000
_cell.length_c   1.000
_cell.angle_alpha   90.00
_cell.angle_beta   90.00
_cell.angle_gamma   90.00
#
_symmetry.space_group_name_H-M   'P 1'
#
loop_
_entity.id
_entity.type
_entity.pdbx_description
1 polymer ?
#
loop_
_entity_poly.entity_id
_entity_poly.type
_entity_poly.pdbx_seq_one_letter_code
_entity_poly.pdbx_strand_id
1 'polypeptide(L)'
;MSCPIPQVEDALSPYIHTRQETHRIRQTLTEYLKKQLHDDSEQPLSHLSLTCPPPTLRARTTAIPSDGVYKQYLEALTAHQRAQQRYAAIKEEIHELNDESERNRVEGRSGAQQSESLREYIKLLLQRRQHRKLEIIQDAVTRLVDSESNPVHVDLKTSVKEKLGEPPQPPMASLDQSDADAKVEELTFRLKKELLIAKSRLEDAKTAKSTAEAERSMEPPTMLEKVETLRKARNELIAWVEGELAKIPEADPDQSQFDLSFMEDDAQPPTEEISDEELASRVEELYHRYRTAREKLIANVDATSAANTPSAATITPAEPIRPSLSHQRTKTNDGLSRNTNPDIERLATKLLPYLPVLSSTQTSSASLQAQTSHLRRQLSTSSSETTKILQRLAGESYLVPQDATSMIAWAKAAEETGEQTNRFVREQVEAGEASILRAKTVLGVMRSRKDALSSMRGDL
;
A
#
# COMPACT_ATOMS: atom_id res chain seq x y z
N MET A 1 39.56 38.10 -28.42
CA MET A 1 39.87 36.74 -28.89
C MET A 1 38.63 36.28 -29.62
N SER A 2 38.71 36.04 -30.93
CA SER A 2 37.55 35.71 -31.77
C SER A 2 37.14 34.26 -31.50
N CYS A 3 35.86 34.02 -31.20
CA CYS A 3 35.34 32.66 -31.02
C CYS A 3 35.23 31.96 -32.40
N PRO A 4 35.51 30.65 -32.52
CA PRO A 4 35.44 29.93 -33.79
C PRO A 4 34.02 29.76 -34.36
N ILE A 5 32.96 30.14 -33.62
CA ILE A 5 31.55 30.03 -34.06
C ILE A 5 30.81 31.34 -33.74
N PRO A 6 30.47 32.18 -34.75
CA PRO A 6 29.90 33.51 -34.52
C PRO A 6 28.46 33.46 -33.96
N GLN A 7 27.68 32.42 -34.27
CA GLN A 7 26.33 32.23 -33.74
C GLN A 7 26.31 32.01 -32.21
N VAL A 8 27.35 31.35 -31.69
CA VAL A 8 27.51 31.13 -30.24
C VAL A 8 27.98 32.42 -29.57
N GLU A 9 28.81 33.22 -30.25
CA GLU A 9 29.23 34.53 -29.75
C GLU A 9 28.04 35.49 -29.64
N ASP A 10 27.14 35.53 -30.63
CA ASP A 10 25.93 36.35 -30.57
C ASP A 10 24.98 35.91 -29.45
N ALA A 11 24.78 34.59 -29.28
CA ALA A 11 23.93 34.03 -28.23
C ALA A 11 24.49 34.26 -26.81
N LEU A 12 25.81 34.20 -26.64
CA LEU A 12 26.48 34.41 -25.36
C LEU A 12 26.82 35.89 -25.10
N SER A 13 26.77 36.76 -26.12
CA SER A 13 27.08 38.19 -25.99
C SER A 13 26.36 38.91 -24.84
N PRO A 14 25.09 38.61 -24.49
CA PRO A 14 24.41 39.25 -23.36
C PRO A 14 24.92 38.77 -22.00
N TYR A 15 25.56 37.59 -21.95
CA TYR A 15 26.04 36.93 -20.73
C TYR A 15 27.56 37.05 -20.54
N ILE A 16 28.30 37.46 -21.59
CA ILE A 16 29.73 37.73 -21.54
C ILE A 16 29.93 39.17 -21.03
N HIS A 17 30.12 39.31 -19.73
CA HIS A 17 30.42 40.59 -19.12
C HIS A 17 31.92 40.89 -19.10
N THR A 18 32.28 42.17 -19.12
CA THR A 18 33.66 42.57 -18.89
C THR A 18 34.11 42.15 -17.48
N ARG A 19 35.42 42.02 -17.29
CA ARG A 19 35.98 41.66 -15.96
C ARG A 19 35.55 42.63 -14.86
N GLN A 20 35.40 43.92 -15.21
CA GLN A 20 34.98 44.97 -14.28
C GLN A 20 33.49 44.86 -13.91
N GLU A 21 32.62 44.64 -14.90
CA GLU A 21 31.19 44.42 -14.67
C GLU A 21 30.95 43.15 -13.85
N THR A 22 31.64 42.06 -14.17
CA THR A 22 31.57 40.80 -13.40
C THR A 22 31.98 41.03 -11.94
N HIS A 23 33.03 41.81 -11.71
CA HIS A 23 33.46 42.16 -10.35
C HIS A 23 32.40 42.99 -9.61
N ARG A 24 31.80 43.98 -10.29
CA ARG A 24 30.73 44.82 -9.73
C ARG A 24 29.48 44.01 -9.41
N ILE A 25 29.05 43.12 -10.31
CA ILE A 25 27.92 42.21 -10.08
C ILE A 25 28.20 41.32 -8.87
N ARG A 26 29.39 40.69 -8.80
CA ARG A 26 29.79 39.85 -7.64
C ARG A 26 29.78 40.64 -6.33
N GLN A 27 30.28 41.88 -6.32
CA GLN A 27 30.24 42.74 -5.12
C GLN A 27 28.79 43.03 -4.70
N THR A 28 27.95 43.42 -5.64
CA THR A 28 26.54 43.78 -5.38
C THR A 28 25.75 42.58 -4.84
N LEU A 29 25.95 41.39 -5.43
CA LEU A 29 25.35 40.14 -4.95
C LEU A 29 25.88 39.73 -3.58
N THR A 30 27.20 39.90 -3.34
CA THR A 30 27.81 39.61 -2.04
C THR A 30 27.23 40.52 -0.96
N GLU A 31 27.03 41.81 -1.24
CA GLU A 31 26.40 42.75 -0.32
C GLU A 31 24.93 42.41 -0.04
N TYR A 32 24.18 42.00 -1.07
CA TYR A 32 22.80 41.56 -0.92
C TYR A 32 22.71 40.29 -0.06
N LEU A 33 23.54 39.29 -0.34
CA LEU A 33 23.59 38.04 0.42
C LEU A 33 24.06 38.25 1.85
N LYS A 34 25.04 39.14 2.09
CA LYS A 34 25.44 39.56 3.44
C LYS A 34 24.31 40.14 4.26
N LYS A 35 23.35 40.83 3.64
CA LYS A 35 22.18 41.37 4.34
C LYS A 35 21.16 40.30 4.70
N GLN A 36 21.16 39.17 3.98
CA GLN A 36 20.17 38.09 4.15
C GLN A 36 20.69 36.89 4.95
N LEU A 37 21.99 36.64 4.96
CA LEU A 37 22.59 35.58 5.74
C LEU A 37 23.00 36.11 7.11
N HIS A 38 22.64 35.39 8.16
CA HIS A 38 23.20 35.58 9.49
C HIS A 38 24.35 34.61 9.65
N ASP A 39 25.53 35.14 9.96
CA ASP A 39 26.72 34.35 10.25
C ASP A 39 27.01 34.49 11.74
N ASP A 40 27.02 33.37 12.45
CA ASP A 40 27.38 33.29 13.87
C ASP A 40 28.92 33.26 14.04
N SER A 41 29.69 33.23 12.93
CA SER A 41 31.15 33.21 12.95
C SER A 41 31.76 34.61 12.71
N GLU A 42 32.87 34.92 13.39
CA GLU A 42 33.57 36.23 13.30
C GLU A 42 34.29 36.46 11.97
N GLN A 43 34.13 35.58 10.98
CA GLN A 43 34.84 35.65 9.71
C GLN A 43 34.10 36.54 8.70
N PRO A 44 34.80 37.47 8.04
CA PRO A 44 34.15 38.34 7.06
C PRO A 44 33.73 37.51 5.84
N LEU A 45 32.43 37.41 5.59
CA LEU A 45 31.89 36.77 4.38
C LEU A 45 32.52 37.41 3.13
N SER A 46 33.36 36.65 2.43
CA SER A 46 33.91 37.05 1.13
C SER A 46 33.18 36.30 0.01
N HIS A 47 33.30 36.79 -1.23
CA HIS A 47 32.74 36.12 -2.41
C HIS A 47 33.24 34.67 -2.55
N LEU A 48 34.48 34.39 -2.11
CA LEU A 48 35.07 33.05 -2.10
C LEU A 48 34.51 32.15 -0.96
N SER A 49 34.07 32.75 0.13
CA SER A 49 33.43 32.04 1.24
C SER A 49 31.98 31.64 0.90
N LEU A 50 31.33 32.38 0.01
CA LEU A 50 29.98 32.06 -0.48
C LEU A 50 29.95 30.96 -1.55
N THR A 51 31.07 30.74 -2.27
CA THR A 51 31.18 29.61 -3.21
C THR A 51 31.24 28.25 -2.51
N CYS A 52 31.63 28.20 -1.24
CA CYS A 52 31.60 27.00 -0.41
C CYS A 52 31.11 27.38 1.00
N PRO A 53 29.78 27.42 1.22
CA PRO A 53 29.22 27.96 2.45
C PRO A 53 29.56 27.05 3.66
N PRO A 54 30.13 27.59 4.75
CA PRO A 54 30.29 26.85 5.99
C PRO A 54 28.93 26.42 6.57
N PRO A 55 28.86 25.27 7.28
CA PRO A 55 27.63 24.69 7.80
C PRO A 55 26.95 25.54 8.90
N THR A 56 27.62 26.59 9.37
CA THR A 56 27.13 27.55 10.37
C THR A 56 26.29 28.66 9.78
N LEU A 57 26.28 28.84 8.45
CA LEU A 57 25.52 29.91 7.80
C LEU A 57 24.02 29.61 7.85
N ARG A 58 23.28 30.50 8.51
CA ARG A 58 21.82 30.45 8.54
C ARG A 58 21.27 31.59 7.72
N ALA A 59 20.58 31.26 6.63
CA ALA A 59 19.76 32.24 5.94
C ALA A 59 18.72 32.79 6.92
N ARG A 60 18.64 34.12 7.09
CA ARG A 60 17.41 34.69 7.65
C ARG A 60 16.32 34.31 6.67
N THR A 61 15.36 33.54 7.14
CA THR A 61 14.16 33.16 6.39
C THR A 61 13.65 34.40 5.68
N THR A 62 13.82 34.39 4.37
CA THR A 62 13.42 35.51 3.54
C THR A 62 11.92 35.69 3.69
N ALA A 63 11.49 36.92 3.94
CA ALA A 63 10.17 37.40 3.56
C ALA A 63 10.09 37.49 2.03
N ILE A 64 10.30 36.38 1.32
CA ILE A 64 9.74 36.25 -0.03
C ILE A 64 8.24 36.12 0.22
N PRO A 65 7.39 37.03 -0.30
CA PRO A 65 5.94 36.88 -0.21
C PRO A 65 5.54 35.69 -1.09
N SER A 66 5.72 34.50 -0.56
CA SER A 66 5.32 33.25 -1.18
C SER A 66 3.94 32.89 -0.66
N ASP A 67 2.95 33.71 -1.01
CA ASP A 67 1.58 33.25 -0.87
C ASP A 67 1.33 32.16 -1.93
N GLY A 68 0.81 31.01 -1.48
CA GLY A 68 0.47 29.88 -2.35
C GLY A 68 1.34 28.63 -2.17
N VAL A 69 1.47 27.87 -3.26
CA VAL A 69 1.99 26.49 -3.28
C VAL A 69 3.43 26.37 -2.77
N TYR A 70 4.27 27.38 -3.01
CA TYR A 70 5.66 27.36 -2.56
C TYR A 70 5.79 27.38 -1.02
N LYS A 71 4.93 28.14 -0.32
CA LYS A 71 4.88 28.12 1.15
C LYS A 71 4.39 26.79 1.68
N GLN A 72 3.36 26.20 1.05
CA GLN A 72 2.89 24.87 1.42
C GLN A 72 3.97 23.80 1.21
N TYR A 73 4.76 23.91 0.15
CA TYR A 73 5.89 23.02 -0.10
C TYR A 73 6.98 23.17 0.98
N LEU A 74 7.34 24.40 1.37
CA LEU A 74 8.29 24.62 2.46
C LEU A 74 7.75 24.13 3.81
N GLU A 75 6.47 24.34 4.09
CA GLU A 75 5.80 23.80 5.28
C GLU A 75 5.80 22.28 5.28
N ALA A 76 5.53 21.64 4.14
CA ALA A 76 5.60 20.20 3.98
C ALA A 76 7.03 19.66 4.17
N LEU A 77 8.05 20.35 3.63
CA LEU A 77 9.44 19.96 3.76
C LEU A 77 9.93 20.06 5.21
N THR A 78 9.57 21.15 5.90
CA THR A 78 9.89 21.29 7.33
C THR A 78 9.13 20.30 8.21
N ALA A 79 7.87 19.99 7.88
CA ALA A 79 7.10 18.95 8.56
C ALA A 79 7.71 17.56 8.33
N HIS A 80 8.16 17.26 7.11
CA HIS A 80 8.84 16.01 6.76
C HIS A 80 10.15 15.85 7.54
N GLN A 81 10.98 16.90 7.62
CA GLN A 81 12.21 16.89 8.39
C GLN A 81 11.95 16.64 9.89
N ARG A 82 10.93 17.29 10.47
CA ARG A 82 10.51 17.03 11.86
C ARG A 82 10.01 15.61 12.06
N ALA A 83 9.27 15.06 11.10
CA ALA A 83 8.79 13.68 11.16
C ALA A 83 9.94 12.67 11.10
N GLN A 84 10.94 12.91 10.24
CA GLN A 84 12.15 12.07 10.19
C GLN A 84 12.93 12.11 11.50
N GLN A 85 13.09 13.29 12.11
CA GLN A 85 13.77 13.43 13.41
C GLN A 85 13.02 12.68 14.52
N ARG A 86 11.68 12.77 14.57
CA ARG A 86 10.87 12.00 15.51
C ARG A 86 10.98 10.50 15.30
N TYR A 87 10.96 10.06 14.04
CA TYR A 87 11.15 8.66 13.70
C TYR A 87 12.52 8.15 14.14
N ALA A 88 13.59 8.92 13.91
CA ALA A 88 14.93 8.58 14.37
C ALA A 88 14.99 8.47 15.90
N ALA A 89 14.42 9.45 16.64
CA ALA A 89 14.37 9.42 18.10
C ALA A 89 13.59 8.22 18.65
N ILE A 90 12.43 7.89 18.07
CA ILE A 90 11.64 6.71 18.47
C ILE A 90 12.41 5.42 18.15
N LYS A 91 13.12 5.38 17.03
CA LYS A 91 13.94 4.22 16.66
C LYS A 91 15.08 4.01 17.65
N GLU A 92 15.71 5.08 18.11
CA GLU A 92 16.73 5.05 19.15
C GLU A 92 16.13 4.58 20.50
N GLU A 93 14.98 5.11 20.92
CA GLU A 93 14.28 4.68 22.14
C GLU A 93 13.91 3.18 22.11
N ILE A 94 13.42 2.68 20.97
CA ILE A 94 13.12 1.25 20.80
C ILE A 94 14.41 0.41 20.89
N HIS A 95 15.52 0.90 20.35
CA HIS A 95 16.80 0.21 20.43
C HIS A 95 17.29 0.16 21.89
N GLU A 96 17.19 1.26 22.63
CA GLU A 96 17.55 1.33 24.05
C GLU A 96 16.69 0.37 24.89
N LEU A 97 15.37 0.35 24.71
CA LEU A 97 14.47 -0.57 25.41
C LEU A 97 14.75 -2.04 25.09
N ASN A 98 15.11 -2.33 23.84
CA ASN A 98 15.46 -3.69 23.44
C ASN A 98 16.80 -4.12 24.06
N ASP A 99 17.79 -3.23 24.08
CA ASP A 99 19.08 -3.47 24.73
C ASP A 99 18.93 -3.63 26.26
N GLU A 100 18.06 -2.84 26.90
CA GLU A 100 17.70 -3.02 28.31
C GLU A 100 16.98 -4.34 28.57
N SER A 101 16.07 -4.76 27.67
CA SER A 101 15.39 -6.05 27.77
C SER A 101 16.37 -7.22 27.63
N GLU A 102 17.30 -7.14 26.69
CA GLU A 102 18.33 -8.16 26.48
C GLU A 102 19.37 -8.17 27.62
N ARG A 103 19.77 -7.02 28.17
CA ARG A 103 20.58 -6.97 29.40
C ARG A 103 19.86 -7.60 30.59
N ASN A 104 18.58 -7.29 30.79
CA ASN A 104 17.77 -7.89 31.86
C ASN A 104 17.55 -9.40 31.67
N ARG A 105 17.54 -9.89 30.42
CA ARG A 105 17.51 -11.34 30.10
C ARG A 105 18.83 -12.02 30.42
N VAL A 106 19.97 -11.40 30.09
CA VAL A 106 21.31 -11.93 30.37
C VAL A 106 21.61 -11.93 31.87
N GLU A 107 21.07 -10.99 32.65
CA GLU A 107 21.24 -10.93 34.10
C GLU A 107 20.33 -11.89 34.90
N GLY A 108 19.48 -12.69 34.24
CA GLY A 108 18.86 -13.90 34.80
C GLY A 108 18.10 -13.73 36.13
N ARG A 109 17.72 -12.50 36.50
CA ARG A 109 17.09 -12.20 37.79
C ARG A 109 15.79 -11.46 37.57
N SER A 110 14.73 -12.09 38.09
CA SER A 110 13.42 -11.54 38.46
C SER A 110 12.20 -11.75 37.53
N GLY A 111 12.32 -11.78 36.20
CA GLY A 111 11.13 -11.90 35.34
C GLY A 111 10.35 -13.21 35.47
N ALA A 112 11.05 -14.36 35.43
CA ALA A 112 10.41 -15.67 35.54
C ALA A 112 9.85 -15.94 36.94
N GLN A 113 10.60 -15.62 38.00
CA GLN A 113 10.18 -15.87 39.39
C GLN A 113 9.07 -14.91 39.87
N GLN A 114 9.01 -13.67 39.39
CA GLN A 114 7.87 -12.79 39.66
C GLN A 114 6.61 -13.30 38.95
N SER A 115 6.75 -13.83 37.74
CA SER A 115 5.59 -14.39 37.01
C SER A 115 5.05 -15.67 37.65
N GLU A 116 5.92 -16.51 38.22
CA GLU A 116 5.52 -17.73 38.94
C GLU A 116 4.87 -17.41 40.30
N SER A 117 5.47 -16.51 41.09
CA SER A 117 4.90 -16.10 42.38
C SER A 117 3.53 -15.42 42.24
N LEU A 118 3.31 -14.60 41.20
CA LEU A 118 2.00 -14.03 40.91
C LEU A 118 0.97 -15.09 40.49
N ARG A 119 1.38 -16.08 39.69
CA ARG A 119 0.50 -17.20 39.31
C ARG A 119 0.11 -18.05 40.52
N GLU A 120 1.04 -18.31 41.43
CA GLU A 120 0.77 -19.01 42.68
C GLU A 120 -0.17 -18.20 43.59
N TYR A 121 0.05 -16.90 43.71
CA TYR A 121 -0.82 -16.00 44.48
C TYR A 121 -2.26 -15.96 43.94
N ILE A 122 -2.43 -15.89 42.61
CA ILE A 122 -3.75 -15.93 41.97
C ILE A 122 -4.45 -17.26 42.21
N LYS A 123 -3.73 -18.39 42.10
CA LYS A 123 -4.26 -19.72 42.41
C LYS A 123 -4.74 -19.80 43.86
N LEU A 124 -3.96 -19.26 44.81
CA LEU A 124 -4.30 -19.24 46.22
C LEU A 124 -5.54 -18.37 46.50
N LEU A 125 -5.69 -17.22 45.83
CA LEU A 125 -6.89 -16.39 45.91
C LEU A 125 -8.14 -17.11 45.40
N LEU A 126 -8.02 -17.79 44.25
CA LEU A 126 -9.12 -18.58 43.69
C LEU A 126 -9.53 -19.72 44.63
N GLN A 127 -8.55 -20.43 45.20
CA GLN A 127 -8.78 -21.48 46.19
C GLN A 127 -9.46 -20.93 47.45
N ARG A 128 -9.03 -19.79 47.99
CA ARG A 128 -9.70 -19.14 49.13
C ARG A 128 -11.14 -18.75 48.81
N ARG A 129 -11.40 -18.26 47.60
CA ARG A 129 -12.77 -17.93 47.17
C ARG A 129 -13.63 -19.18 47.04
N GLN A 130 -13.10 -20.27 46.50
CA GLN A 130 -13.80 -21.55 46.43
C GLN A 130 -14.06 -22.12 47.82
N HIS A 131 -13.08 -22.04 48.73
CA HIS A 131 -13.23 -22.49 50.10
C HIS A 131 -14.35 -21.74 50.83
N ARG A 132 -14.39 -20.40 50.76
CA ARG A 132 -15.50 -19.60 51.33
C ARG A 132 -16.87 -19.99 50.76
N LYS A 133 -16.94 -20.28 49.46
CA LYS A 133 -18.20 -20.76 48.85
C LYS A 133 -18.61 -22.11 49.41
N LEU A 134 -17.67 -23.02 49.59
CA LEU A 134 -17.92 -24.34 50.19
C LEU A 134 -18.29 -24.21 51.67
N GLU A 135 -17.67 -23.32 52.43
CA GLU A 135 -18.06 -23.03 53.82
C GLU A 135 -19.50 -22.54 53.92
N ILE A 136 -19.93 -21.65 53.01
CA ILE A 136 -21.34 -21.18 52.98
C ILE A 136 -22.29 -22.33 52.66
N ILE A 137 -21.94 -23.19 51.71
CA ILE A 137 -22.76 -24.37 51.38
C ILE A 137 -22.78 -25.35 52.55
N GLN A 138 -21.64 -25.56 53.20
CA GLN A 138 -21.53 -26.43 54.36
C GLN A 138 -22.37 -25.90 55.52
N ASP A 139 -22.30 -24.60 55.84
CA ASP A 139 -23.12 -23.94 56.87
C ASP A 139 -24.62 -24.04 56.52
N ALA A 140 -24.98 -23.83 55.25
CA ALA A 140 -26.35 -24.01 54.78
C ALA A 140 -26.85 -25.46 54.94
N VAL A 141 -26.00 -26.45 54.66
CA VAL A 141 -26.32 -27.87 54.82
C VAL A 141 -26.38 -28.27 56.29
N THR A 142 -25.45 -27.80 57.14
CA THR A 142 -25.51 -28.06 58.59
C THR A 142 -26.76 -27.46 59.22
N ARG A 143 -27.14 -26.23 58.83
CA ARG A 143 -28.42 -25.62 59.25
C ARG A 143 -29.65 -26.43 58.82
N LEU A 144 -29.58 -27.09 57.65
CA LEU A 144 -30.66 -27.95 57.19
C LEU A 144 -30.71 -29.26 57.98
N VAL A 145 -29.56 -29.86 58.27
CA VAL A 145 -29.46 -31.11 59.04
C VAL A 145 -29.84 -30.90 60.52
N ASP A 146 -29.43 -29.79 61.13
CA ASP A 146 -29.81 -29.43 62.51
C ASP A 146 -31.31 -29.13 62.65
N SER A 147 -32.02 -28.94 61.52
CA SER A 147 -33.46 -28.67 61.48
C SER A 147 -34.33 -29.93 61.35
N GLU A 148 -33.75 -31.13 61.34
CA GLU A 148 -34.51 -32.38 61.30
C GLU A 148 -35.18 -32.70 62.65
N SER A 149 -36.42 -32.24 62.82
CA SER A 149 -37.41 -32.88 63.68
C SER A 149 -38.74 -32.96 62.93
N ASN A 150 -38.99 -34.16 62.38
CA ASN A 150 -40.26 -34.75 61.93
C ASN A 150 -40.46 -34.85 60.39
N PRO A 151 -40.19 -36.03 59.78
CA PRO A 151 -40.22 -36.22 58.33
C PRO A 151 -41.56 -36.85 57.89
N VAL A 152 -42.64 -36.07 57.83
CA VAL A 152 -43.86 -36.51 57.14
C VAL A 152 -44.48 -35.32 56.41
N HIS A 153 -44.24 -35.23 55.09
CA HIS A 153 -44.94 -34.38 54.13
C HIS A 153 -44.76 -32.85 54.21
N VAL A 154 -43.53 -32.35 54.02
CA VAL A 154 -43.34 -30.97 53.52
C VAL A 154 -42.42 -31.00 52.30
N ASP A 155 -42.86 -30.33 51.23
CA ASP A 155 -42.10 -30.17 49.99
C ASP A 155 -40.73 -29.52 50.31
N LEU A 156 -39.64 -30.23 50.00
CA LEU A 156 -38.29 -29.86 50.41
C LEU A 156 -37.93 -28.45 49.95
N LYS A 157 -38.46 -28.03 48.79
CA LYS A 157 -38.24 -26.71 48.20
C LYS A 157 -38.87 -25.57 49.01
N THR A 158 -40.05 -25.79 49.58
CA THR A 158 -40.73 -24.76 50.38
C THR A 158 -40.11 -24.63 51.76
N SER A 159 -39.68 -25.75 52.37
CA SER A 159 -38.95 -25.74 53.64
C SER A 159 -37.59 -25.05 53.52
N VAL A 160 -36.82 -25.35 52.46
CA VAL A 160 -35.53 -24.69 52.20
C VAL A 160 -35.72 -23.18 51.96
N LYS A 161 -36.76 -22.76 51.23
CA LYS A 161 -37.07 -21.33 51.00
C LYS A 161 -37.46 -20.59 52.29
N GLU A 162 -38.19 -21.24 53.19
CA GLU A 162 -38.61 -20.67 54.47
C GLU A 162 -37.45 -20.51 55.46
N LYS A 163 -36.50 -21.46 55.48
CA LYS A 163 -35.41 -21.48 56.49
C LYS A 163 -34.12 -20.80 56.07
N LEU A 164 -33.73 -20.89 54.79
CA LEU A 164 -32.50 -20.25 54.28
C LEU A 164 -32.75 -18.84 53.72
N GLY A 165 -34.02 -18.44 53.58
CA GLY A 165 -34.40 -17.19 52.91
C GLY A 165 -34.27 -17.25 51.39
N GLU A 166 -34.86 -16.27 50.71
CA GLU A 166 -34.75 -16.14 49.26
C GLU A 166 -33.31 -15.76 48.88
N PRO A 167 -32.66 -16.48 47.95
CA PRO A 167 -31.29 -16.16 47.55
C PRO A 167 -31.22 -14.71 47.06
N PRO A 168 -30.18 -13.94 47.42
CA PRO A 168 -30.06 -12.56 46.96
C PRO A 168 -30.05 -12.54 45.44
N GLN A 169 -31.04 -11.89 44.85
CA GLN A 169 -31.06 -11.63 43.42
C GLN A 169 -29.77 -10.90 43.06
N PRO A 170 -29.05 -11.32 41.99
CA PRO A 170 -27.90 -10.57 41.52
C PRO A 170 -28.36 -9.12 41.26
N PRO A 171 -27.53 -8.10 41.56
CA PRO A 171 -27.95 -6.72 41.45
C PRO A 171 -28.41 -6.47 40.03
N MET A 172 -29.73 -6.38 39.85
CA MET A 172 -30.35 -5.86 38.65
C MET A 172 -29.95 -4.40 38.62
N ALA A 173 -28.93 -4.08 37.84
CA ALA A 173 -28.56 -2.73 37.51
C ALA A 173 -29.75 -2.10 36.77
N SER A 174 -30.60 -1.42 37.53
CA SER A 174 -31.47 -0.36 37.05
C SER A 174 -30.57 0.80 36.64
N LEU A 175 -29.92 0.67 35.48
CA LEU A 175 -29.21 1.75 34.81
C LEU A 175 -29.59 1.65 33.33
N ASP A 176 -30.45 2.57 32.90
CA ASP A 176 -30.80 2.91 31.51
C ASP A 176 -30.49 1.80 30.49
N GLN A 177 -31.45 0.89 30.30
CA GLN A 177 -31.30 -0.28 29.42
C GLN A 177 -30.89 0.09 27.99
N SER A 178 -31.21 1.28 27.50
CA SER A 178 -30.76 1.75 26.18
C SER A 178 -29.25 2.05 26.10
N ASP A 179 -28.68 2.65 27.15
CA ASP A 179 -27.24 2.97 27.19
C ASP A 179 -26.40 1.75 27.57
N ALA A 180 -26.95 0.86 28.41
CA ALA A 180 -26.31 -0.40 28.76
C ALA A 180 -26.24 -1.36 27.55
N ASP A 181 -27.33 -1.49 26.78
CA ASP A 181 -27.34 -2.34 25.58
C ASP A 181 -26.43 -1.77 24.49
N ALA A 182 -26.43 -0.44 24.27
CA ALA A 182 -25.50 0.20 23.34
C ALA A 182 -24.03 0.00 23.75
N LYS A 183 -23.73 0.09 25.05
CA LYS A 183 -22.38 -0.15 25.58
C LYS A 183 -21.99 -1.62 25.52
N VAL A 184 -22.92 -2.55 25.70
CA VAL A 184 -22.69 -3.99 25.53
C VAL A 184 -22.47 -4.32 24.05
N GLU A 185 -23.21 -3.71 23.13
CA GLU A 185 -22.96 -3.83 21.69
C GLU A 185 -21.60 -3.26 21.29
N GLU A 186 -21.19 -2.11 21.83
CA GLU A 186 -19.86 -1.54 21.62
C GLU A 186 -18.76 -2.46 22.16
N LEU A 187 -18.92 -2.99 23.38
CA LEU A 187 -17.97 -3.91 23.99
C LEU A 187 -17.90 -5.24 23.25
N THR A 188 -19.02 -5.76 22.76
CA THR A 188 -19.03 -6.99 21.95
C THR A 188 -18.45 -6.76 20.56
N PHE A 189 -18.66 -5.59 19.95
CA PHE A 189 -18.00 -5.21 18.71
C PHE A 189 -16.49 -5.08 18.90
N ARG A 190 -16.06 -4.44 19.99
CA ARG A 190 -14.64 -4.35 20.38
C ARG A 190 -14.04 -5.74 20.61
N LEU A 191 -14.75 -6.62 21.33
CA LEU A 191 -14.32 -8.00 21.53
C LEU A 191 -14.21 -8.77 20.20
N LYS A 192 -15.20 -8.64 19.31
CA LYS A 192 -15.17 -9.27 17.98
C LYS A 192 -14.00 -8.75 17.15
N LYS A 193 -13.71 -7.45 17.21
CA LYS A 193 -12.56 -6.83 16.56
C LYS A 193 -11.24 -7.38 17.13
N GLU A 194 -11.09 -7.38 18.45
CA GLU A 194 -9.89 -7.92 19.11
C GLU A 194 -9.72 -9.42 18.84
N LEU A 195 -10.82 -10.18 18.81
CA LEU A 195 -10.80 -11.60 18.47
C LEU A 195 -10.40 -11.83 17.00
N LEU A 196 -10.84 -10.98 16.08
CA LEU A 196 -10.44 -11.05 14.68
C LEU A 196 -8.96 -10.70 14.51
N ILE A 197 -8.45 -9.68 15.22
CA ILE A 197 -7.02 -9.33 15.27
C ILE A 197 -6.21 -10.46 15.91
N ALA A 198 -6.69 -11.06 16.99
CA ALA A 198 -6.01 -12.19 17.63
C ALA A 198 -6.00 -13.41 16.72
N LYS A 199 -7.09 -13.68 15.99
CA LYS A 199 -7.17 -14.75 15.00
C LYS A 199 -6.22 -14.50 13.83
N SER A 200 -6.16 -13.27 13.30
CA SER A 200 -5.22 -12.95 12.22
C SER A 200 -3.77 -13.12 12.69
N ARG A 201 -3.44 -12.60 13.88
CA ARG A 201 -2.11 -12.80 14.50
C ARG A 201 -1.77 -14.27 14.73
N LEU A 202 -2.75 -15.10 15.09
CA LEU A 202 -2.55 -16.54 15.25
C LEU A 202 -2.28 -17.22 13.91
N GLU A 203 -3.03 -16.87 12.86
CA GLU A 203 -2.76 -17.39 11.51
C GLU A 203 -1.40 -16.93 11.00
N ASP A 204 -1.04 -15.66 11.19
CA ASP A 204 0.29 -15.13 10.84
C ASP A 204 1.40 -15.90 11.58
N ALA A 205 1.26 -16.10 12.90
CA ALA A 205 2.21 -16.87 13.68
C ALA A 205 2.28 -18.34 13.25
N LYS A 206 1.15 -18.94 12.85
CA LYS A 206 1.09 -20.31 12.33
C LYS A 206 1.76 -20.44 10.97
N THR A 207 1.56 -19.46 10.08
CA THR A 207 2.27 -19.41 8.79
C THR A 207 3.78 -19.21 9.00
N ALA A 208 4.19 -18.29 9.87
CA ALA A 208 5.60 -18.07 10.21
C ALA A 208 6.26 -19.31 10.83
N LYS A 209 5.52 -20.06 11.66
CA LYS A 209 6.00 -21.34 12.20
C LYS A 209 6.13 -22.39 11.10
N SER A 210 5.16 -22.49 10.19
CA SER A 210 5.21 -23.43 9.06
C SER A 210 6.36 -23.09 8.10
N THR A 211 6.65 -21.81 7.86
CA THR A 211 7.79 -21.40 7.03
C THR A 211 9.11 -21.67 7.73
N ALA A 212 9.23 -21.39 9.04
CA ALA A 212 10.42 -21.71 9.80
C ALA A 212 10.67 -23.23 9.94
N GLU A 213 9.62 -24.05 10.00
CA GLU A 213 9.72 -25.52 9.97
C GLU A 213 10.09 -26.04 8.57
N ALA A 214 9.61 -25.39 7.50
CA ALA A 214 10.05 -25.67 6.13
C ALA A 214 11.52 -25.32 5.91
N GLU A 215 11.98 -24.18 6.44
CA GLU A 215 13.39 -23.75 6.38
C GLU A 215 14.31 -24.63 7.22
N ARG A 216 13.84 -25.14 8.38
CA ARG A 216 14.61 -26.08 9.22
C ARG A 216 14.65 -27.50 8.68
N SER A 217 13.69 -27.89 7.83
CA SER A 217 13.65 -29.20 7.18
C SER A 217 14.32 -29.22 5.81
N MET A 218 14.74 -28.06 5.28
CA MET A 218 15.61 -28.00 4.11
C MET A 218 17.05 -28.37 4.48
N GLU A 219 17.42 -29.60 4.12
CA GLU A 219 18.80 -30.04 3.88
C GLU A 219 19.50 -29.02 2.96
N PRO A 220 20.84 -28.81 3.04
CA PRO A 220 21.55 -27.81 2.25
C PRO A 220 21.11 -27.85 0.77
N PRO A 221 20.62 -26.71 0.22
CA PRO A 221 19.93 -26.71 -1.05
C PRO A 221 20.86 -27.22 -2.14
N THR A 222 20.36 -28.20 -2.87
CA THR A 222 21.07 -28.82 -4.00
C THR A 222 21.34 -27.72 -5.03
N MET A 223 22.46 -27.78 -5.77
CA MET A 223 22.81 -26.75 -6.77
C MET A 223 21.65 -26.43 -7.74
N LEU A 224 20.80 -27.41 -8.05
CA LEU A 224 19.61 -27.23 -8.88
C LEU A 224 18.54 -26.34 -8.21
N GLU A 225 18.30 -26.49 -6.92
CA GLU A 225 17.35 -25.66 -6.17
C GLU A 225 17.85 -24.21 -6.07
N LYS A 226 19.16 -23.99 -5.94
CA LYS A 226 19.75 -22.65 -6.00
C LYS A 226 19.57 -21.99 -7.36
N VAL A 227 19.68 -22.75 -8.45
CA VAL A 227 19.44 -22.25 -9.81
C VAL A 227 17.96 -21.93 -10.01
N GLU A 228 17.05 -22.73 -9.45
CA GLU A 228 15.61 -22.46 -9.50
C GLU A 228 15.19 -21.24 -8.67
N THR A 229 15.76 -21.05 -7.47
CA THR A 229 15.50 -19.86 -6.66
C THR A 229 16.05 -18.60 -7.32
N LEU A 230 17.24 -18.67 -7.94
CA LEU A 230 17.79 -17.56 -8.74
C LEU A 230 16.94 -17.26 -9.99
N ARG A 231 16.39 -18.28 -10.65
CA ARG A 231 15.43 -18.09 -11.76
C ARG A 231 14.15 -17.41 -11.28
N LYS A 232 13.63 -17.81 -10.11
CA LYS A 232 12.46 -17.17 -9.51
C LYS A 232 12.75 -15.71 -9.16
N ALA A 233 13.88 -15.41 -8.52
CA ALA A 233 14.30 -14.05 -8.22
C ALA A 233 14.49 -13.20 -9.48
N ARG A 234 15.06 -13.77 -10.56
CA ARG A 234 15.15 -13.10 -11.87
C ARG A 234 13.76 -12.77 -12.42
N ASN A 235 12.84 -13.72 -12.39
CA ASN A 235 11.48 -13.50 -12.90
C ASN A 235 10.70 -12.47 -12.06
N GLU A 236 10.93 -12.44 -10.75
CA GLU A 236 10.36 -11.44 -9.84
C GLU A 236 10.93 -10.04 -10.11
N LEU A 237 12.24 -9.92 -10.36
CA LEU A 237 12.85 -8.67 -10.80
C LEU A 237 12.31 -8.20 -12.15
N ILE A 238 12.14 -9.11 -13.11
CA ILE A 238 11.52 -8.78 -14.41
C ILE A 238 10.09 -8.28 -14.20
N ALA A 239 9.27 -8.99 -13.42
CA ALA A 239 7.91 -8.58 -13.12
C ALA A 239 7.86 -7.24 -12.36
N TRP A 240 8.83 -6.97 -11.48
CA TRP A 240 8.94 -5.70 -10.79
C TRP A 240 9.33 -4.57 -11.76
N VAL A 241 10.31 -4.78 -12.64
CA VAL A 241 10.71 -3.81 -13.66
C VAL A 241 9.58 -3.55 -14.65
N GLU A 242 8.90 -4.59 -15.13
CA GLU A 242 7.72 -4.47 -15.98
C GLU A 242 6.57 -3.76 -15.25
N GLY A 243 6.41 -4.00 -13.95
CA GLY A 243 5.46 -3.30 -13.10
C GLY A 243 5.80 -1.83 -12.88
N GLU A 244 7.09 -1.48 -12.78
CA GLU A 244 7.54 -0.08 -12.72
C GLU A 244 7.43 0.60 -14.08
N LEU A 245 7.75 -0.09 -15.18
CA LEU A 245 7.56 0.40 -16.55
C LEU A 245 6.08 0.63 -16.87
N ALA A 246 5.16 -0.22 -16.38
CA ALA A 246 3.72 -0.06 -16.54
C ALA A 246 3.14 1.10 -15.70
N LYS A 247 3.85 1.57 -14.66
CA LYS A 247 3.47 2.76 -13.90
C LYS A 247 3.92 4.06 -14.57
N ILE A 248 4.83 3.98 -15.55
CA ILE A 248 5.12 5.11 -16.44
C ILE A 248 3.90 5.24 -17.37
N PRO A 249 3.10 6.31 -17.26
CA PRO A 249 1.95 6.48 -18.15
C PRO A 249 2.46 6.58 -19.58
N GLU A 250 1.90 5.74 -20.46
CA GLU A 250 2.05 5.87 -21.91
C GLU A 250 1.54 7.28 -22.28
N ALA A 251 2.47 8.15 -22.68
CA ALA A 251 2.16 9.52 -23.02
C ALA A 251 1.17 9.53 -24.19
N ASP A 252 0.03 10.19 -23.96
CA ASP A 252 -1.02 10.46 -24.91
C ASP A 252 -0.42 11.02 -26.23
N PRO A 253 -0.65 10.42 -27.41
CA PRO A 253 -0.02 10.87 -28.66
C PRO A 253 -0.41 12.31 -29.05
N ASP A 254 -1.46 12.88 -28.44
CA ASP A 254 -1.93 14.24 -28.68
C ASP A 254 -1.27 15.32 -27.79
N GLN A 255 -0.32 14.96 -26.93
CA GLN A 255 0.58 15.91 -26.23
C GLN A 255 2.03 15.89 -26.72
N SER A 256 2.30 15.28 -27.88
CA SER A 256 3.62 15.24 -28.53
C SER A 256 3.98 16.55 -29.27
N GLN A 257 3.73 17.69 -28.64
CA GLN A 257 4.49 18.94 -28.87
C GLN A 257 5.21 19.37 -27.59
N PHE A 258 5.64 18.40 -26.78
CA PHE A 258 6.77 18.63 -25.90
C PHE A 258 8.05 18.64 -26.73
N ASP A 259 8.50 19.86 -26.95
CA ASP A 259 9.81 20.33 -27.37
C ASP A 259 10.93 19.27 -27.34
N LEU A 260 11.14 18.62 -28.49
CA LEU A 260 12.29 17.74 -28.74
C LEU A 260 13.58 18.54 -29.01
N SER A 261 13.60 19.87 -28.84
CA SER A 261 14.82 20.67 -29.01
C SER A 261 15.68 20.80 -27.76
N PHE A 262 15.35 20.12 -26.65
CA PHE A 262 16.09 20.23 -25.38
C PHE A 262 16.78 18.93 -24.91
N MET A 263 16.86 17.90 -25.75
CA MET A 263 17.62 16.66 -25.44
C MET A 263 18.63 16.27 -26.53
N GLU A 264 19.11 17.24 -27.29
CA GLU A 264 20.27 17.08 -28.16
C GLU A 264 21.46 17.84 -27.56
N ASP A 265 21.75 17.60 -26.28
CA ASP A 265 23.11 17.81 -25.75
C ASP A 265 23.35 16.90 -24.54
N ASP A 266 24.49 16.23 -24.55
CA ASP A 266 25.11 15.47 -23.47
C ASP A 266 24.52 14.09 -23.07
N ALA A 267 24.73 13.08 -23.93
CA ALA A 267 25.33 11.79 -23.54
C ALA A 267 25.58 10.90 -24.77
N GLN A 268 26.26 11.41 -25.79
CA GLN A 268 26.93 10.55 -26.77
C GLN A 268 28.26 10.14 -26.13
N PRO A 269 28.51 8.84 -25.83
CA PRO A 269 29.88 8.41 -25.58
C PRO A 269 30.70 8.73 -26.84
N PRO A 270 32.00 9.05 -26.73
CA PRO A 270 32.83 9.30 -27.89
C PRO A 270 32.72 8.07 -28.79
N THR A 271 32.04 8.24 -29.92
CA THR A 271 32.15 7.31 -31.02
C THR A 271 33.54 7.56 -31.56
N GLU A 272 34.52 6.90 -30.95
CA GLU A 272 35.70 6.51 -31.70
C GLU A 272 35.15 5.88 -32.98
N GLU A 273 35.48 6.47 -34.12
CA GLU A 273 35.23 5.87 -35.43
C GLU A 273 36.08 4.60 -35.48
N ILE A 274 35.58 3.53 -34.83
CA ILE A 274 36.16 2.21 -34.86
C ILE A 274 36.13 1.80 -36.33
N SER A 275 37.31 1.67 -36.92
CA SER A 275 37.42 1.29 -38.33
C SER A 275 36.73 -0.05 -38.56
N ASP A 276 36.19 -0.27 -39.76
CA ASP A 276 35.51 -1.53 -40.11
C ASP A 276 36.41 -2.76 -39.83
N GLU A 277 37.74 -2.60 -39.91
CA GLU A 277 38.76 -3.59 -39.54
C GLU A 277 38.76 -3.93 -38.03
N GLU A 278 38.66 -2.92 -37.17
CA GLU A 278 38.61 -3.12 -35.71
C GLU A 278 37.29 -3.74 -35.27
N LEU A 279 36.17 -3.35 -35.91
CA LEU A 279 34.87 -3.97 -35.70
C LEU A 279 34.89 -5.45 -36.12
N ALA A 280 35.48 -5.76 -37.28
CA ALA A 280 35.64 -7.14 -37.76
C ALA A 280 36.48 -7.97 -36.79
N SER A 281 37.62 -7.44 -36.33
CA SER A 281 38.48 -8.11 -35.34
C SER A 281 37.75 -8.37 -34.01
N ARG A 282 36.90 -7.44 -33.58
CA ARG A 282 36.11 -7.57 -32.36
C ARG A 282 35.01 -8.62 -32.50
N VAL A 283 34.37 -8.69 -33.66
CA VAL A 283 33.38 -9.73 -33.97
C VAL A 283 34.04 -11.11 -34.04
N GLU A 284 35.23 -11.23 -34.61
CA GLU A 284 36.00 -12.47 -34.62
C GLU A 284 36.39 -12.92 -33.20
N GLU A 285 36.83 -11.98 -32.35
CA GLU A 285 37.16 -12.27 -30.95
C GLU A 285 35.91 -12.75 -30.17
N LEU A 286 34.77 -12.07 -30.36
CA LEU A 286 33.50 -12.46 -29.75
C LEU A 286 33.02 -13.82 -30.25
N TYR A 287 33.19 -14.11 -31.55
CA TYR A 287 32.84 -15.38 -32.14
C TYR A 287 33.76 -16.52 -31.66
N HIS A 288 35.05 -16.25 -31.51
CA HIS A 288 36.01 -17.19 -30.91
C HIS A 288 35.67 -17.47 -29.43
N ARG A 289 35.31 -16.44 -28.67
CA ARG A 289 34.86 -16.57 -27.28
C ARG A 289 33.56 -17.38 -27.18
N TYR A 290 32.61 -17.16 -28.08
CA TYR A 290 31.39 -17.94 -28.18
C TYR A 290 31.69 -19.41 -28.51
N ARG A 291 32.56 -19.68 -29.48
CA ARG A 291 32.94 -21.04 -29.89
C ARG A 291 33.63 -21.81 -28.77
N THR A 292 34.60 -21.19 -28.11
CA THR A 292 35.30 -21.81 -26.96
C THR A 292 34.38 -22.04 -25.77
N ALA A 293 33.43 -21.14 -25.50
CA ALA A 293 32.40 -21.35 -24.49
C ALA A 293 31.48 -22.53 -24.85
N ARG A 294 31.13 -22.67 -26.13
CA ARG A 294 30.29 -23.77 -26.63
C ARG A 294 31.00 -25.12 -26.60
N GLU A 295 32.29 -25.15 -26.95
CA GLU A 295 33.13 -26.36 -26.84
C GLU A 295 33.26 -26.81 -25.37
N LYS A 296 33.43 -25.86 -24.43
CA LYS A 296 33.42 -26.16 -22.99
C LYS A 296 32.07 -26.69 -22.50
N LEU A 297 30.96 -26.12 -22.99
CA LEU A 297 29.63 -26.60 -22.67
C LEU A 297 29.44 -28.04 -23.14
N ILE A 298 29.83 -28.34 -24.38
CA ILE A 298 29.74 -29.69 -24.96
C ILE A 298 30.61 -30.67 -24.16
N ALA A 299 31.86 -30.31 -23.85
CA ALA A 299 32.74 -31.14 -23.03
C ALA A 299 32.17 -31.43 -21.63
N ASN A 300 31.48 -30.46 -21.01
CA ASN A 300 30.82 -30.66 -19.72
C ASN A 300 29.58 -31.56 -19.84
N VAL A 301 28.80 -31.42 -20.92
CA VAL A 301 27.66 -32.30 -21.21
C VAL A 301 28.13 -33.73 -21.50
N ASP A 302 29.24 -33.90 -22.22
CA ASP A 302 29.84 -35.21 -22.49
C ASP A 302 30.43 -35.82 -21.21
N ALA A 303 31.10 -35.03 -20.36
CA ALA A 303 31.63 -35.50 -19.08
C ALA A 303 30.52 -35.92 -18.09
N THR A 304 29.41 -35.18 -18.07
CA THR A 304 28.22 -35.53 -17.26
C THR A 304 27.46 -36.72 -17.85
N SER A 305 27.44 -36.88 -19.17
CA SER A 305 26.86 -38.05 -19.83
C SER A 305 27.71 -39.30 -19.57
N ALA A 306 29.04 -39.19 -19.60
CA ALA A 306 29.96 -40.27 -19.26
C ALA A 306 29.93 -40.65 -17.77
N ALA A 307 29.69 -39.68 -16.87
CA ALA A 307 29.51 -39.94 -15.44
C ALA A 307 28.17 -40.64 -15.12
N ASN A 308 27.16 -40.52 -16.00
CA ASN A 308 25.84 -41.13 -15.84
C ASN A 308 25.67 -42.47 -16.56
N THR A 309 26.68 -42.94 -17.30
CA THR A 309 26.74 -44.32 -17.80
C THR A 309 27.46 -45.21 -16.78
N PRO A 310 26.80 -46.17 -16.11
CA PRO A 310 27.51 -47.17 -15.32
C PRO A 310 28.42 -47.95 -16.26
N SER A 311 29.72 -47.92 -15.96
CA SER A 311 30.77 -48.62 -16.70
C SER A 311 30.40 -50.09 -16.86
N ALA A 312 29.98 -50.46 -18.07
CA ALA A 312 29.83 -51.83 -18.50
C ALA A 312 31.03 -52.21 -19.37
N ALA A 313 31.87 -53.06 -18.79
CA ALA A 313 32.69 -54.07 -19.44
C ALA A 313 33.86 -53.60 -20.32
N THR A 314 35.02 -53.50 -19.68
CA THR A 314 36.22 -54.21 -20.14
C THR A 314 35.87 -55.65 -20.49
N ILE A 315 36.26 -56.07 -21.69
CA ILE A 315 36.10 -57.41 -22.23
C ILE A 315 36.82 -58.44 -21.34
N THR A 316 36.11 -59.54 -21.07
CA THR A 316 36.53 -60.76 -20.37
C THR A 316 37.69 -61.49 -21.08
N PRO A 317 38.33 -62.44 -20.37
CA PRO A 317 38.05 -63.83 -20.71
C PRO A 317 37.68 -64.72 -19.50
N ALA A 318 36.57 -65.45 -19.70
CA ALA A 318 36.21 -66.79 -19.21
C ALA A 318 36.45 -67.20 -17.73
N GLU A 319 35.34 -67.30 -16.98
CA GLU A 319 34.81 -68.43 -16.15
C GLU A 319 35.74 -69.30 -15.24
N PRO A 320 35.20 -70.10 -14.26
CA PRO A 320 33.95 -70.03 -13.47
C PRO A 320 34.18 -70.33 -11.95
N ILE A 321 33.07 -70.49 -11.17
CA ILE A 321 32.89 -71.36 -9.97
C ILE A 321 32.83 -70.70 -8.55
N ARG A 322 31.56 -70.54 -8.08
CA ARG A 322 30.97 -70.98 -6.76
C ARG A 322 31.01 -70.10 -5.48
N PRO A 323 30.07 -70.34 -4.53
CA PRO A 323 29.25 -69.31 -3.88
C PRO A 323 29.50 -69.15 -2.38
N SER A 324 28.99 -68.07 -1.78
CA SER A 324 28.69 -68.10 -0.34
C SER A 324 27.43 -67.31 0.00
N LEU A 325 26.60 -67.99 0.79
CA LEU A 325 25.36 -67.55 1.40
C LEU A 325 25.68 -66.95 2.79
N SER A 326 25.11 -65.78 3.08
CA SER A 326 24.54 -65.40 4.38
C SER A 326 23.82 -64.05 4.17
N HIS A 327 22.48 -63.99 4.19
CA HIS A 327 21.65 -63.76 5.40
C HIS A 327 22.23 -62.61 6.25
N GLN A 328 21.53 -61.51 6.57
CA GLN A 328 20.12 -61.36 6.90
C GLN A 328 19.83 -59.85 7.08
N ARG A 329 18.70 -59.37 6.54
CA ARG A 329 17.66 -58.53 7.21
C ARG A 329 18.17 -57.33 8.05
N THR A 330 17.71 -56.10 7.78
CA THR A 330 16.53 -55.56 8.47
C THR A 330 15.72 -54.55 7.67
N LYS A 331 14.40 -54.66 7.87
CA LYS A 331 13.30 -53.80 7.42
C LYS A 331 13.38 -52.39 8.01
N THR A 332 12.96 -51.38 7.24
CA THR A 332 12.03 -50.33 7.71
C THR A 332 11.11 -49.89 6.57
N ASN A 333 9.81 -49.84 6.88
CA ASN A 333 8.70 -49.36 6.04
C ASN A 333 8.90 -47.90 5.60
N ASP A 334 8.62 -47.60 4.33
CA ASP A 334 7.35 -46.95 4.01
C ASP A 334 6.95 -47.18 2.55
N GLY A 335 5.71 -47.61 2.36
CA GLY A 335 5.21 -48.14 1.11
C GLY A 335 4.59 -47.07 0.23
N LEU A 336 5.18 -46.86 -0.95
CA LEU A 336 4.43 -46.56 -2.16
C LEU A 336 4.95 -47.47 -3.26
N SER A 337 4.14 -48.48 -3.55
CA SER A 337 4.31 -49.39 -4.68
C SER A 337 4.35 -48.56 -5.97
N ARG A 338 5.54 -48.38 -6.55
CA ARG A 338 5.71 -47.84 -7.90
C ARG A 338 5.25 -48.92 -8.88
N ASN A 339 3.93 -49.01 -9.05
CA ASN A 339 3.31 -49.76 -10.13
C ASN A 339 3.28 -48.83 -11.35
N THR A 340 4.41 -48.66 -12.05
CA THR A 340 4.44 -47.98 -13.34
C THR A 340 3.76 -48.88 -14.37
N ASN A 341 2.45 -48.71 -14.51
CA ASN A 341 1.71 -49.31 -15.61
C ASN A 341 2.33 -48.79 -16.93
N PRO A 342 2.80 -49.68 -17.83
CA PRO A 342 3.44 -49.28 -19.08
C PRO A 342 2.49 -48.51 -20.01
N ASP A 343 1.18 -48.60 -19.77
CA ASP A 343 0.16 -47.83 -20.47
C ASP A 343 0.13 -46.35 -20.07
N ILE A 344 0.51 -46.00 -18.83
CA ILE A 344 0.62 -44.60 -18.38
C ILE A 344 1.85 -43.94 -19.00
N GLU A 345 2.95 -44.67 -19.13
CA GLU A 345 4.18 -44.17 -19.80
C GLU A 345 3.95 -43.97 -21.30
N ARG A 346 3.16 -44.83 -21.96
CA ARG A 346 2.71 -44.66 -23.35
C ARG A 346 1.73 -43.51 -23.55
N LEU A 347 0.87 -43.24 -22.56
CA LEU A 347 -0.03 -42.09 -22.59
C LEU A 347 0.75 -40.78 -22.37
N ALA A 348 1.70 -40.79 -21.44
CA ALA A 348 2.56 -39.65 -21.14
C ALA A 348 3.42 -39.25 -22.35
N THR A 349 3.99 -40.22 -23.08
CA THR A 349 4.73 -39.97 -24.33
C THR A 349 3.84 -39.41 -25.45
N LYS A 350 2.54 -39.77 -25.49
CA LYS A 350 1.57 -39.20 -26.44
C LYS A 350 1.10 -37.79 -26.06
N LEU A 351 1.09 -37.44 -24.77
CA LEU A 351 0.67 -36.12 -24.27
C LEU A 351 1.81 -35.10 -24.23
N LEU A 352 3.07 -35.55 -24.17
CA LEU A 352 4.27 -34.72 -24.13
C LEU A 352 4.33 -33.61 -25.20
N PRO A 353 4.01 -33.85 -26.49
CA PRO A 353 4.01 -32.78 -27.50
C PRO A 353 2.89 -31.76 -27.32
N TYR A 354 1.82 -32.07 -26.59
CA TYR A 354 0.69 -31.16 -26.35
C TYR A 354 0.83 -30.35 -25.05
N LEU A 355 1.73 -30.73 -24.15
CA LEU A 355 1.99 -30.01 -22.90
C LEU A 355 2.37 -28.53 -23.10
N PRO A 356 3.20 -28.14 -24.08
CA PRO A 356 3.52 -26.73 -24.32
C PRO A 356 2.30 -25.93 -24.74
N VAL A 357 1.41 -26.52 -25.54
CA VAL A 357 0.17 -25.87 -25.94
C VAL A 357 -0.77 -25.74 -24.74
N LEU A 358 -0.95 -26.82 -23.96
CA LEU A 358 -1.77 -26.78 -22.75
C LEU A 358 -1.27 -25.74 -21.74
N SER A 359 0.04 -25.69 -21.49
CA SER A 359 0.63 -24.73 -20.58
C SER A 359 0.48 -23.30 -21.12
N SER A 360 0.65 -23.07 -22.43
CA SER A 360 0.40 -21.76 -23.04
C SER A 360 -1.07 -21.32 -22.94
N THR A 361 -2.01 -22.24 -23.08
CA THR A 361 -3.44 -21.94 -22.91
C THR A 361 -3.79 -21.68 -21.45
N GLN A 362 -3.14 -22.36 -20.51
CA GLN A 362 -3.31 -22.13 -19.07
C GLN A 362 -2.72 -20.79 -18.64
N THR A 363 -1.55 -20.40 -19.15
CA THR A 363 -0.97 -19.08 -18.86
C THR A 363 -1.78 -17.97 -19.51
N SER A 364 -2.28 -18.18 -20.73
CA SER A 364 -3.19 -17.25 -21.40
C SER A 364 -4.51 -17.07 -20.64
N SER A 365 -5.13 -18.17 -20.18
CA SER A 365 -6.37 -18.08 -19.40
C SER A 365 -6.16 -17.42 -18.03
N ALA A 366 -5.04 -17.70 -17.36
CA ALA A 366 -4.66 -17.03 -16.12
C ALA A 366 -4.43 -15.53 -16.34
N SER A 367 -3.77 -15.14 -17.44
CA SER A 367 -3.57 -13.74 -17.81
C SER A 367 -4.90 -13.03 -18.10
N LEU A 368 -5.79 -13.63 -18.88
CA LEU A 368 -7.13 -13.08 -19.13
C LEU A 368 -7.95 -12.96 -17.85
N GLN A 369 -7.85 -13.94 -16.94
CA GLN A 369 -8.51 -13.86 -15.64
C GLN A 369 -7.96 -12.72 -14.78
N ALA A 370 -6.64 -12.50 -14.80
CA ALA A 370 -6.00 -11.37 -14.12
C ALA A 370 -6.48 -10.04 -14.71
N GLN A 371 -6.47 -9.89 -16.05
CA GLN A 371 -6.94 -8.69 -16.74
C GLN A 371 -8.42 -8.41 -16.46
N THR A 372 -9.30 -9.42 -16.53
CA THR A 372 -10.72 -9.24 -16.22
C THR A 372 -10.97 -8.87 -14.77
N SER A 373 -10.18 -9.41 -13.83
CA SER A 373 -10.26 -9.03 -12.42
C SER A 373 -9.79 -7.58 -12.18
N HIS A 374 -8.74 -7.17 -12.88
CA HIS A 374 -8.21 -5.81 -12.85
C HIS A 374 -9.23 -4.80 -13.39
N LEU A 375 -9.81 -5.07 -14.56
CA LEU A 375 -10.85 -4.21 -15.16
C LEU A 375 -12.09 -4.12 -14.26
N ARG A 376 -12.52 -5.22 -13.63
CA ARG A 376 -13.63 -5.18 -12.67
C ARG A 376 -13.31 -4.31 -11.46
N ARG A 377 -12.07 -4.37 -10.96
CA ARG A 377 -11.62 -3.53 -9.86
C ARG A 377 -11.60 -2.06 -10.28
N GLN A 378 -11.03 -1.72 -11.43
CA GLN A 378 -11.02 -0.36 -11.96
C GLN A 378 -12.43 0.18 -12.21
N LEU A 379 -13.34 -0.63 -12.74
CA LEU A 379 -14.73 -0.24 -12.95
C LEU A 379 -15.45 0.01 -11.61
N SER A 380 -15.20 -0.83 -10.61
CA SER A 380 -15.76 -0.66 -9.26
C SER A 380 -15.21 0.61 -8.57
N THR A 381 -13.91 0.88 -8.70
CA THR A 381 -13.31 2.10 -8.13
C THR A 381 -13.86 3.34 -8.81
N SER A 382 -13.88 3.37 -10.15
CA SER A 382 -14.47 4.47 -10.93
C SER A 382 -15.96 4.66 -10.60
N SER A 383 -16.73 3.57 -10.52
CA SER A 383 -18.14 3.62 -10.10
C SER A 383 -18.28 4.21 -8.69
N SER A 384 -17.45 3.78 -7.73
CA SER A 384 -17.48 4.33 -6.37
C SER A 384 -17.05 5.80 -6.30
N GLU A 385 -16.17 6.25 -7.19
CA GLU A 385 -15.76 7.65 -7.29
C GLU A 385 -16.87 8.49 -7.89
N THR A 386 -17.50 8.04 -8.97
CA THR A 386 -18.64 8.74 -9.57
C THR A 386 -19.81 8.85 -8.58
N THR A 387 -20.10 7.81 -7.80
CA THR A 387 -21.16 7.89 -6.78
C THR A 387 -20.81 8.87 -5.65
N LYS A 388 -19.55 8.92 -5.20
CA LYS A 388 -19.09 9.91 -4.21
C LYS A 388 -19.18 11.34 -4.75
N ILE A 389 -18.77 11.56 -5.99
CA ILE A 389 -18.87 12.88 -6.64
C ILE A 389 -20.33 13.28 -6.78
N LEU A 390 -21.21 12.38 -7.23
CA LEU A 390 -22.65 12.63 -7.31
C LEU A 390 -23.25 12.93 -5.94
N GLN A 391 -22.87 12.21 -4.88
CA GLN A 391 -23.35 12.48 -3.53
C GLN A 391 -22.85 13.84 -3.00
N ARG A 392 -21.61 14.21 -3.30
CA ARG A 392 -21.08 15.54 -2.97
C ARG A 392 -21.84 16.64 -3.71
N LEU A 393 -22.04 16.48 -5.02
CA LEU A 393 -22.83 17.42 -5.82
C LEU A 393 -24.27 17.50 -5.34
N ALA A 394 -24.86 16.40 -4.87
CA ALA A 394 -26.21 16.38 -4.29
C ALA A 394 -26.24 17.13 -2.94
N GLY A 395 -25.18 17.02 -2.14
CA GLY A 395 -25.04 17.79 -0.91
C GLY A 395 -24.85 19.29 -1.15
N GLU A 396 -24.16 19.67 -2.24
CA GLU A 396 -23.93 21.07 -2.64
C GLU A 396 -25.14 21.67 -3.38
N SER A 397 -25.95 20.85 -4.06
CA SER A 397 -27.12 21.28 -4.81
C SER A 397 -28.38 21.29 -3.94
N TYR A 398 -28.99 22.47 -3.77
CA TYR A 398 -30.32 22.57 -3.15
C TYR A 398 -31.46 22.11 -4.07
N LEU A 399 -31.17 21.74 -5.33
CA LEU A 399 -32.18 21.34 -6.31
C LEU A 399 -32.49 19.84 -6.28
N VAL A 400 -31.60 19.02 -5.69
CA VAL A 400 -31.69 17.56 -5.72
C VAL A 400 -31.70 17.01 -4.29
N PRO A 401 -32.53 16.00 -3.96
CA PRO A 401 -32.51 15.38 -2.64
C PRO A 401 -31.12 14.83 -2.28
N GLN A 402 -30.68 15.01 -1.03
CA GLN A 402 -29.33 14.64 -0.58
C GLN A 402 -29.03 13.13 -0.66
N ASP A 403 -30.08 12.29 -0.75
CA ASP A 403 -29.98 10.84 -0.92
C ASP A 403 -30.01 10.38 -2.39
N ALA A 404 -30.01 11.30 -3.35
CA ALA A 404 -30.06 11.01 -4.78
C ALA A 404 -28.68 10.56 -5.31
N THR A 405 -28.32 9.31 -5.00
CA THR A 405 -27.15 8.63 -5.57
C THR A 405 -27.40 8.12 -6.99
N SER A 406 -28.65 8.11 -7.45
CA SER A 406 -29.05 7.61 -8.77
C SER A 406 -29.13 8.75 -9.81
N MET A 407 -28.48 8.55 -10.96
CA MET A 407 -28.51 9.47 -12.10
C MET A 407 -29.94 9.74 -12.62
N ILE A 408 -30.87 8.80 -12.41
CA ILE A 408 -32.29 8.97 -12.78
C ILE A 408 -32.97 10.05 -11.93
N ALA A 409 -32.60 10.16 -10.65
CA ALA A 409 -33.14 11.20 -9.77
C ALA A 409 -32.64 12.59 -10.18
N TRP A 410 -31.37 12.69 -10.61
CA TRP A 410 -30.81 13.91 -11.19
C TRP A 410 -31.52 14.32 -12.48
N ALA A 411 -31.78 13.37 -13.38
CA ALA A 411 -32.51 13.64 -14.61
C ALA A 411 -33.93 14.17 -14.34
N LYS A 412 -34.65 13.54 -13.40
CA LYS A 412 -36.00 13.98 -13.01
C LYS A 412 -35.99 15.35 -12.34
N ALA A 413 -35.04 15.62 -11.46
CA ALA A 413 -34.92 16.93 -10.80
C ALA A 413 -34.55 18.03 -11.81
N ALA A 414 -33.71 17.74 -12.80
CA ALA A 414 -33.39 18.66 -13.88
C ALA A 414 -34.62 18.96 -14.75
N GLU A 415 -35.45 17.95 -15.05
CA GLU A 415 -36.71 18.13 -15.77
C GLU A 415 -37.70 19.00 -14.98
N GLU A 416 -37.92 18.70 -13.70
CA GLU A 416 -38.84 19.45 -12.84
C GLU A 416 -38.41 20.92 -12.66
N THR A 417 -37.12 21.17 -12.43
CA THR A 417 -36.58 22.53 -12.30
C THR A 417 -36.59 23.27 -13.64
N GLY A 418 -36.38 22.57 -14.76
CA GLY A 418 -36.58 23.09 -16.11
C GLY A 418 -38.02 23.52 -16.36
N GLU A 419 -39.01 22.74 -15.91
CA GLU A 419 -40.42 23.14 -16.00
C GLU A 419 -40.74 24.34 -15.11
N GLN A 420 -40.26 24.36 -13.87
CA GLN A 420 -40.51 25.46 -12.93
C GLN A 420 -39.92 26.78 -13.43
N THR A 421 -38.68 26.75 -13.93
CA THR A 421 -38.02 27.93 -14.52
C THR A 421 -38.75 28.41 -15.77
N ASN A 422 -39.18 27.50 -16.65
CA ASN A 422 -39.99 27.87 -17.82
C ASN A 422 -41.33 28.52 -17.44
N ARG A 423 -42.02 28.00 -16.41
CA ARG A 423 -43.26 28.61 -15.91
C ARG A 423 -42.99 29.99 -15.34
N PHE A 424 -41.97 30.13 -14.50
CA PHE A 424 -41.59 31.43 -13.93
C PHE A 424 -41.24 32.47 -15.01
N VAL A 425 -40.45 32.09 -16.01
CA VAL A 425 -40.10 32.97 -17.13
C VAL A 425 -41.36 33.36 -17.92
N ARG A 426 -42.26 32.41 -18.19
CA ARG A 426 -43.52 32.70 -18.88
C ARG A 426 -44.39 33.68 -18.11
N GLU A 427 -44.56 33.47 -16.81
CA GLU A 427 -45.31 34.39 -15.95
C GLU A 427 -44.70 35.80 -15.92
N GLN A 428 -43.36 35.91 -15.89
CA GLN A 428 -42.67 37.20 -15.97
C GLN A 428 -42.84 37.89 -17.33
N VAL A 429 -42.80 37.12 -18.42
CA VAL A 429 -43.05 37.64 -19.77
C VAL A 429 -44.48 38.13 -19.89
N GLU A 430 -45.47 37.36 -19.45
CA GLU A 430 -46.89 37.75 -19.46
C GLU A 430 -47.14 38.99 -18.59
N ALA A 431 -46.54 39.06 -17.39
CA ALA A 431 -46.61 40.24 -16.53
C ALA A 431 -45.94 41.47 -17.20
N GLY A 432 -44.81 41.25 -17.88
CA GLY A 432 -44.12 42.25 -18.68
C GLY A 432 -44.99 42.78 -19.82
N GLU A 433 -45.59 41.90 -20.61
CA GLU A 433 -46.52 42.26 -21.68
C GLU A 433 -47.74 43.04 -21.16
N ALA A 434 -48.34 42.59 -20.05
CA ALA A 434 -49.43 43.31 -19.40
C ALA A 434 -49.01 44.71 -18.94
N SER A 435 -47.79 44.86 -18.42
CA SER A 435 -47.24 46.16 -18.03
C SER A 435 -47.01 47.09 -19.23
N ILE A 436 -46.54 46.55 -20.36
CA ILE A 436 -46.34 47.29 -21.62
C ILE A 436 -47.68 47.74 -22.18
N LEU A 437 -48.71 46.87 -22.16
CA LEU A 437 -50.06 47.24 -22.58
C LEU A 437 -50.64 48.37 -21.72
N ARG A 438 -50.47 48.30 -20.40
CA ARG A 438 -50.87 49.41 -19.49
C ARG A 438 -50.09 50.69 -19.78
N ALA A 439 -48.79 50.61 -20.03
CA ALA A 439 -48.00 51.79 -20.42
C ALA A 439 -48.49 52.38 -21.75
N LYS A 440 -48.83 51.52 -22.73
CA LYS A 440 -49.36 51.93 -24.03
C LYS A 440 -50.72 52.62 -23.92
N THR A 441 -51.62 52.15 -23.06
CA THR A 441 -52.92 52.81 -22.83
C THR A 441 -52.72 54.18 -22.16
N VAL A 442 -51.84 54.29 -21.17
CA VAL A 442 -51.50 55.57 -20.53
C VAL A 442 -50.89 56.55 -21.54
N LEU A 443 -49.96 56.10 -22.39
CA LEU A 443 -49.40 56.92 -23.47
C LEU A 443 -50.46 57.35 -24.49
N GLY A 444 -51.41 56.48 -24.82
CA GLY A 444 -52.56 56.82 -25.66
C GLY A 444 -53.39 57.95 -25.07
N VAL A 445 -53.76 57.87 -23.79
CA VAL A 445 -54.50 58.92 -23.08
C VAL A 445 -53.72 60.24 -23.06
N MET A 446 -52.41 60.19 -22.81
CA MET A 446 -51.54 61.38 -22.82
C MET A 446 -51.46 62.03 -24.21
N ARG A 447 -51.39 61.22 -25.29
CA ARG A 447 -51.45 61.72 -26.67
C ARG A 447 -52.79 62.37 -26.97
N SER A 448 -53.91 61.71 -26.66
CA SER A 448 -55.25 62.30 -26.86
C SER A 448 -55.41 63.62 -26.08
N ARG A 449 -54.89 63.70 -24.85
CA ARG A 449 -54.90 64.94 -24.06
C ARG A 449 -54.03 66.03 -24.70
N LYS A 450 -52.85 65.68 -25.22
CA LYS A 450 -51.98 66.61 -25.93
C LYS A 450 -52.64 67.13 -27.20
N ASP A 451 -53.28 66.27 -27.97
CA ASP A 451 -53.97 66.62 -29.21
C ASP A 451 -55.15 67.57 -28.92
N ALA A 452 -55.95 67.28 -27.88
CA ALA A 452 -57.01 68.18 -27.41
C ALA A 452 -56.49 69.56 -26.98
N LEU A 453 -55.37 69.61 -26.24
CA LEU A 453 -54.71 70.87 -25.89
C LEU A 453 -54.19 71.63 -27.12
N SER A 454 -53.68 70.91 -28.12
CA SER A 454 -53.21 71.52 -29.37
C SER A 454 -54.36 72.07 -30.22
N SER A 455 -55.52 71.40 -30.24
CA SER A 455 -56.72 71.90 -30.90
C SER A 455 -57.23 73.18 -30.24
N MET A 456 -57.25 73.25 -28.91
CA MET A 456 -57.64 74.49 -28.20
C MET A 456 -56.64 75.64 -28.42
N ARG A 457 -55.41 75.35 -28.85
CA ARG A 457 -54.41 76.38 -29.16
C ARG A 457 -54.55 76.95 -30.58
N GLY A 458 -55.28 76.27 -31.46
CA GLY A 458 -55.52 76.71 -32.85
C GLY A 458 -56.72 77.64 -33.03
N ASP A 459 -57.57 77.79 -32.01
CA ASP A 459 -58.79 78.62 -32.02
C ASP A 459 -58.63 79.98 -31.30
N LEU A 460 -57.38 80.43 -31.11
CA LEU A 460 -56.99 81.78 -30.65
C LEU A 460 -56.21 82.48 -31.77
#